data_AF-F7A6M3-F1
#
_entry.id   AF-F7A6M3-F1
#
_cell.length_a   1.000
_cell.length_b   1.000
_cell.length_c   1.000
_cell.angle_alpha   90.00
_cell.angle_beta   90.00
_cell.angle_gamma   90.00
#
_symmetry.space_group_name_H-M   'P 1'
#
loop_
_entity.id
_entity.type
_entity.pdbx_description
1 polymer ?
#
loop_
_entity_poly.entity_id
_entity_poly.type
_entity_poly.pdbx_seq_one_letter_code
_entity_poly.pdbx_strand_id
1 'polypeptide(L)'
;MSVGVIDIRTNPGQLNAVEFLWDPAKRTSVFIQVPCVSTEFTPRKHGGEKGVPFRVQVDTFKQNENGNYTDHLHSASCKIKVFKPKGADRKQKTDREKMEKRTAHEKEKYQPSYDTTILSECSPWPVTSALHQFLMCRFIKIDKRGPHTNLWPS
;
A
#
# COMPACT_ATOMS: atom_id res chain seq x y z
N MET A 1 -16.92 -4.35 -5.38
CA MET A 1 -17.34 -4.99 -4.11
C MET A 1 -16.33 -6.09 -3.77
N SER A 2 -16.09 -6.32 -2.48
CA SER A 2 -15.22 -7.41 -2.00
C SER A 2 -15.89 -8.77 -2.19
N VAL A 3 -15.12 -9.83 -2.42
CA VAL A 3 -15.57 -11.21 -2.68
C VAL A 3 -14.68 -12.18 -1.91
N GLY A 4 -15.26 -13.22 -1.29
CA GLY A 4 -14.49 -14.30 -0.66
C GLY A 4 -13.83 -13.95 0.69
N VAL A 5 -14.03 -12.73 1.19
CA VAL A 5 -13.62 -12.32 2.53
C VAL A 5 -14.68 -12.70 3.57
N ILE A 6 -14.23 -13.17 4.73
CA ILE A 6 -15.08 -13.51 5.89
C ILE A 6 -14.49 -12.85 7.13
N ASP A 7 -15.33 -12.64 8.16
CA ASP A 7 -14.91 -12.13 9.47
C ASP A 7 -14.05 -10.85 9.37
N ILE A 8 -14.61 -9.81 8.73
CA ILE A 8 -13.93 -8.52 8.60
C ILE A 8 -13.94 -7.82 9.96
N ARG A 9 -12.74 -7.53 10.49
CA ARG A 9 -12.56 -6.87 11.79
C ARG A 9 -11.84 -5.55 11.61
N THR A 10 -12.30 -4.55 12.35
CA THR A 10 -11.67 -3.23 12.43
C THR A 10 -11.54 -2.86 13.90
N ASN A 11 -10.40 -2.25 14.26
CA ASN A 11 -10.15 -1.76 15.61
C ASN A 11 -10.27 -0.23 15.60
N PRO A 12 -11.17 0.38 16.38
CA PRO A 12 -11.28 1.84 16.47
C PRO A 12 -9.97 2.55 16.87
N GLY A 13 -9.09 1.87 17.61
CA GLY A 13 -7.75 2.37 17.96
C GLY A 13 -6.71 2.25 16.83
N GLN A 14 -7.03 1.55 15.73
CA GLN A 14 -6.16 1.33 14.57
C GLN A 14 -6.92 1.63 13.28
N LEU A 15 -7.15 2.93 13.04
CA LEU A 15 -7.88 3.43 11.87
C LEU A 15 -7.23 3.09 10.51
N ASN A 16 -5.99 2.61 10.53
CA ASN A 16 -5.20 2.22 9.37
C ASN A 16 -4.98 0.71 9.30
N ALA A 17 -5.81 -0.11 9.93
CA ALA A 17 -5.72 -1.55 9.82
C ALA A 17 -7.11 -2.17 9.64
N VAL A 18 -7.17 -3.20 8.80
CA VAL A 18 -8.35 -4.05 8.64
C VAL A 18 -7.88 -5.49 8.62
N GLU A 19 -8.60 -6.35 9.30
CA GLU A 19 -8.34 -7.78 9.30
C GLU A 19 -9.51 -8.48 8.62
N PHE A 20 -9.22 -9.58 7.95
CA PHE A 20 -10.24 -10.45 7.41
C PHE A 20 -9.63 -11.83 7.21
N LEU A 21 -10.49 -12.82 7.22
CA LEU A 21 -10.16 -14.18 6.87
C LEU A 21 -10.57 -14.43 5.41
N TRP A 22 -9.94 -15.41 4.79
CA TRP A 22 -10.26 -15.83 3.43
C TRP A 22 -9.86 -17.28 3.24
N ASP A 23 -10.49 -17.93 2.26
CA ASP A 23 -10.18 -19.31 1.88
C ASP A 23 -9.14 -19.29 0.75
N PRO A 24 -7.91 -19.83 0.97
CA PRO A 24 -6.86 -19.83 -0.05
C PRO A 24 -7.20 -20.66 -1.29
N ALA A 25 -8.15 -21.59 -1.20
CA ALA A 25 -8.62 -22.36 -2.35
C ALA A 25 -9.67 -21.62 -3.20
N LYS A 26 -10.12 -20.44 -2.76
CA LYS A 26 -11.15 -19.65 -3.44
C LYS A 26 -10.61 -18.31 -3.93
N ARG A 27 -11.22 -17.83 -5.03
CA ARG A 27 -10.97 -16.47 -5.51
C ARG A 27 -11.44 -15.46 -4.46
N THR A 28 -10.51 -14.60 -4.03
CA THR A 28 -10.77 -13.56 -3.04
C THR A 28 -10.36 -12.19 -3.59
N SER A 29 -11.16 -11.16 -3.32
CA SER A 29 -10.84 -9.77 -3.65
C SER A 29 -11.33 -8.83 -2.56
N VAL A 30 -10.54 -7.80 -2.27
CA VAL A 30 -10.88 -6.80 -1.24
C VAL A 30 -10.94 -5.44 -1.88
N PHE A 31 -12.03 -4.71 -1.61
CA PHE A 31 -12.15 -3.31 -1.95
C PHE A 31 -11.82 -2.46 -0.72
N ILE A 32 -10.74 -1.67 -0.81
CA ILE A 32 -10.32 -0.76 0.26
C ILE A 32 -10.55 0.69 -0.18
N GLN A 33 -11.19 1.47 0.69
CA GLN A 33 -11.32 2.90 0.52
C GLN A 33 -10.30 3.61 1.42
N VAL A 34 -9.52 4.52 0.85
CA VAL A 34 -8.53 5.33 1.58
C VAL A 34 -9.09 6.75 1.71
N PRO A 35 -9.65 7.14 2.88
CA PRO A 35 -10.41 8.39 3.04
C PRO A 35 -9.49 9.60 3.28
N CYS A 36 -8.34 9.65 2.63
CA CYS A 36 -7.37 10.73 2.79
C CYS A 36 -6.47 10.86 1.56
N VAL A 37 -6.07 12.09 1.24
CA VAL A 37 -5.31 12.43 0.04
C VAL A 37 -3.84 12.66 0.38
N SER A 38 -2.91 12.27 -0.50
CA SER A 38 -1.46 12.39 -0.27
C SER A 38 -0.98 13.82 0.01
N THR A 39 -1.67 14.84 -0.50
CA THR A 39 -1.34 16.25 -0.27
C THR A 39 -1.86 16.78 1.08
N GLU A 40 -2.71 16.04 1.80
CA GLU A 40 -3.17 16.44 3.14
C GLU A 40 -2.08 16.27 4.20
N PHE A 41 -1.01 15.54 3.86
CA PHE A 41 0.13 15.24 4.74
C PHE A 41 1.39 16.01 4.37
N THR A 42 1.29 17.05 3.54
CA THR A 42 2.43 17.92 3.20
C THR A 42 2.38 19.22 4.01
N PRO A 43 3.54 19.82 4.36
CA PRO A 43 3.57 21.03 5.18
C PRO A 43 2.90 22.25 4.53
N ARG A 44 2.92 22.36 3.20
CA ARG A 44 2.32 23.50 2.48
C ARG A 44 0.97 23.12 1.90
N LYS A 45 -0.05 23.92 2.22
CA LYS A 45 -1.42 23.78 1.68
C LYS A 45 -1.61 24.41 0.30
N HIS A 46 -0.64 25.20 -0.19
CA HIS A 46 -0.69 25.75 -1.53
C HIS A 46 -0.39 24.68 -2.58
N GLY A 47 -1.18 24.68 -3.67
CA GLY A 47 -1.07 23.71 -4.74
C GLY A 47 0.34 23.66 -5.35
N GLY A 48 0.80 22.45 -5.69
CA GLY A 48 2.09 22.23 -6.35
C GLY A 48 3.05 21.32 -5.56
N GLU A 49 2.82 21.08 -4.27
CA GLU A 49 3.67 20.20 -3.48
C GLU A 49 3.45 18.71 -3.81
N LYS A 50 4.54 17.93 -3.82
CA LYS A 50 4.50 16.49 -4.07
C LYS A 50 3.89 15.80 -2.85
N GLY A 51 2.65 15.33 -2.98
CA GLY A 51 1.97 14.57 -1.93
C GLY A 51 2.79 13.39 -1.39
N VAL A 52 2.66 13.15 -0.08
CA VAL A 52 3.36 12.06 0.63
C VAL A 52 2.86 10.70 0.12
N PRO A 53 3.74 9.80 -0.36
CA PRO A 53 3.34 8.46 -0.75
C PRO A 53 2.91 7.67 0.49
N PHE A 54 1.85 6.88 0.34
CA PHE A 54 1.43 5.94 1.38
C PHE A 54 1.94 4.55 1.04
N ARG A 55 2.06 3.70 2.05
CA ARG A 55 2.32 2.28 1.87
C ARG A 55 1.03 1.51 2.13
N VAL A 56 0.70 0.63 1.22
CA VAL A 56 -0.25 -0.46 1.47
C VAL A 56 0.58 -1.69 1.76
N GLN A 57 0.31 -2.33 2.89
CA GLN A 57 0.96 -3.57 3.27
C GLN A 57 -0.11 -4.63 3.57
N VAL A 58 0.21 -5.85 3.21
CA VAL A 58 -0.61 -7.03 3.41
C VAL A 58 0.27 -8.04 4.14
N ASP A 59 -0.09 -8.37 5.37
CA ASP A 59 0.55 -9.43 6.11
C ASP A 59 -0.43 -10.62 6.22
N THR A 60 0.06 -11.80 5.85
CA THR A 60 -0.70 -13.04 5.88
C THR A 60 -0.18 -13.89 7.03
N PHE A 61 -1.08 -14.42 7.84
CA PHE A 61 -0.76 -15.31 8.94
C PHE A 61 -1.52 -16.63 8.76
N LYS A 62 -1.24 -17.60 9.62
CA LYS A 62 -1.95 -18.88 9.73
C LYS A 62 -2.56 -19.00 11.12
N GLN A 63 -3.63 -19.78 11.22
CA GLN A 63 -4.13 -20.25 12.51
C GLN A 63 -3.14 -21.23 13.13
N ASN A 64 -2.79 -20.99 14.39
CA ASN A 64 -2.01 -21.89 15.22
C ASN A 64 -2.91 -22.98 15.85
N GLU A 65 -2.31 -23.90 16.58
CA GLU A 65 -3.00 -25.02 17.24
C GLU A 65 -4.04 -24.55 18.28
N ASN A 66 -3.86 -23.36 18.86
CA ASN A 66 -4.76 -22.77 19.84
C ASN A 66 -5.93 -22.01 19.21
N GLY A 67 -6.08 -22.08 17.88
CA GLY A 67 -7.13 -21.38 17.15
C GLY A 67 -6.85 -19.89 16.93
N ASN A 68 -5.70 -19.38 17.37
CA ASN A 68 -5.30 -17.98 17.23
C ASN A 68 -4.52 -17.77 15.93
N TYR A 69 -4.69 -16.61 15.30
CA TYR A 69 -4.03 -16.32 14.04
C TYR A 69 -2.72 -15.57 14.23
N THR A 70 -1.66 -16.33 14.53
CA THR A 70 -0.43 -15.77 15.10
C THR A 70 0.81 -16.05 14.29
N ASP A 71 0.74 -17.07 13.45
CA ASP A 71 1.91 -17.60 12.76
C ASP A 71 2.06 -16.84 11.45
N HIS A 72 2.99 -15.88 11.42
CA HIS A 72 3.24 -15.07 10.24
C HIS A 72 3.75 -15.94 9.08
N LEU A 73 3.19 -15.74 7.89
CA LEU A 73 3.55 -16.47 6.67
C LEU A 73 4.25 -15.58 5.65
N HIS A 74 3.71 -14.39 5.41
CA HIS A 74 4.16 -13.56 4.29
C HIS A 74 3.80 -12.10 4.51
N SER A 75 4.64 -11.21 4.00
CA SER A 75 4.44 -9.76 4.01
C SER A 75 4.76 -9.20 2.63
N ALA A 76 3.82 -8.44 2.07
CA ALA A 76 4.05 -7.72 0.82
C ALA A 76 3.47 -6.32 0.88
N SER A 77 4.09 -5.39 0.16
CA SER A 77 3.66 -4.00 0.13
C SER A 77 3.85 -3.33 -1.22
N CYS A 78 3.15 -2.22 -1.40
CA CYS A 78 3.35 -1.30 -2.51
C CYS A 78 3.22 0.16 -2.02
N LYS A 79 3.81 1.09 -2.78
CA LYS A 79 3.61 2.52 -2.55
C LYS A 79 2.46 3.02 -3.40
N ILE A 80 1.51 3.69 -2.77
CA ILE A 80 0.39 4.35 -3.45
C ILE A 80 0.47 5.86 -3.27
N LYS A 81 -0.16 6.59 -4.17
CA LYS A 81 -0.40 8.02 -4.02
C LYS A 81 -1.87 8.27 -4.24
N VAL A 82 -2.54 8.84 -3.23
CA VAL A 82 -3.98 9.09 -3.28
C VAL A 82 -4.21 10.52 -3.75
N PHE A 83 -5.05 10.68 -4.76
CA PHE A 83 -5.40 11.95 -5.35
C PHE A 83 -6.87 12.25 -5.10
N LYS A 84 -7.25 13.54 -5.21
CA LYS A 84 -8.66 13.91 -5.35
C LYS A 84 -9.24 13.28 -6.64
N PRO A 85 -10.57 13.13 -6.74
CA PRO A 85 -11.22 12.58 -7.94
C PRO A 85 -10.70 13.24 -9.23
N LYS A 86 -10.56 12.46 -10.31
CA LYS A 86 -9.92 12.82 -11.60
C LYS A 86 -8.44 13.17 -11.54
N GLY A 87 -7.87 13.43 -10.36
CA GLY A 87 -6.45 13.73 -10.19
C GLY A 87 -5.55 12.54 -10.54
N ALA A 88 -5.97 11.33 -10.16
CA ALA A 88 -5.28 10.09 -10.52
C ALA A 88 -5.27 9.87 -12.04
N ASP A 89 -6.43 9.98 -12.70
CA ASP A 89 -6.56 9.78 -14.16
C ASP A 89 -5.71 10.79 -14.94
N ARG A 90 -5.76 12.08 -14.53
CA ARG A 90 -4.92 13.13 -15.13
C ARG A 90 -3.45 12.81 -14.97
N LYS A 91 -3.03 12.38 -13.77
CA LYS A 91 -1.64 12.04 -13.47
C LYS A 91 -1.18 10.84 -14.30
N GLN A 92 -1.98 9.78 -14.38
CA GLN A 92 -1.67 8.59 -15.17
C GLN A 92 -1.53 8.94 -16.66
N LYS A 93 -2.45 9.73 -17.22
CA LYS A 93 -2.37 10.20 -18.61
C LYS A 93 -1.10 10.99 -18.88
N THR A 94 -0.80 11.99 -18.04
CA THR A 94 0.41 12.81 -18.19
C THR A 94 1.69 11.98 -18.03
N ASP A 95 1.72 11.01 -17.11
CA ASP A 95 2.90 10.16 -16.91
C ASP A 95 3.11 9.20 -18.09
N ARG A 96 2.04 8.66 -18.66
CA ARG A 96 2.11 7.85 -19.89
C ARG A 96 2.66 8.64 -21.08
N GLU A 97 2.09 9.82 -21.36
CA GLU A 97 2.55 10.69 -22.44
C GLU A 97 4.02 11.12 -22.26
N LYS A 98 4.46 11.35 -21.01
CA LYS A 98 5.86 11.65 -20.68
C LYS A 98 6.77 10.45 -20.92
N MET A 99 6.33 9.24 -20.59
CA MET A 99 7.10 8.03 -20.81
C MET A 99 7.23 7.71 -22.30
N GLU A 100 6.17 7.88 -23.09
CA GLU A 100 6.20 7.63 -24.54
C GLU A 100 7.27 8.46 -25.25
N LYS A 101 7.42 9.73 -24.87
CA LYS A 101 8.39 10.69 -25.43
C LYS A 101 9.86 10.42 -25.05
N ARG A 102 10.12 9.54 -24.09
CA ARG A 102 11.49 9.20 -23.65
C ARG A 102 12.15 8.21 -24.59
N THR A 103 13.48 8.29 -24.68
CA THR A 103 14.30 7.31 -25.38
C THR A 103 14.26 5.94 -24.68
N ALA A 104 14.61 4.87 -25.39
CA ALA A 104 14.66 3.51 -24.80
C ALA A 104 15.57 3.46 -23.57
N HIS A 105 16.77 4.05 -23.67
CA HIS A 105 17.74 4.09 -22.57
C HIS A 105 17.23 4.89 -21.35
N GLU A 106 16.43 5.94 -21.56
CA GLU A 106 15.81 6.66 -20.44
C GLU A 106 14.65 5.89 -19.81
N LYS A 107 13.90 5.11 -20.60
CA LYS A 107 12.78 4.28 -20.12
C LYS A 107 13.27 3.20 -19.15
N GLU A 108 14.43 2.61 -19.39
CA GLU A 108 15.06 1.60 -18.51
C GLU A 108 15.33 2.11 -17.08
N LYS A 109 15.42 3.43 -16.88
CA LYS A 109 15.62 4.04 -15.55
C LYS A 109 14.35 4.09 -14.70
N TYR A 110 13.20 3.71 -15.25
CA TYR A 110 11.90 3.76 -14.58
C TYR A 110 11.33 2.38 -14.34
N GLN A 111 10.50 2.26 -13.31
CA GLN A 111 9.74 1.04 -13.07
C GLN A 111 8.75 0.81 -14.23
N PRO A 112 8.62 -0.43 -14.73
CA PRO A 112 7.64 -0.75 -15.76
C PRO A 112 6.20 -0.45 -15.30
N SER A 113 5.37 0.01 -16.23
CA SER A 113 3.93 0.14 -15.99
C SER A 113 3.23 -1.20 -16.19
N TYR A 114 2.31 -1.53 -15.29
CA TYR A 114 1.45 -2.71 -15.36
C TYR A 114 -0.02 -2.29 -15.27
N ASP A 115 -0.92 -3.11 -15.80
CA ASP A 115 -2.37 -2.91 -15.68
C ASP A 115 -2.85 -3.03 -14.22
N THR A 116 -2.10 -3.78 -13.41
CA THR A 116 -2.35 -3.98 -11.98
C THR A 116 -1.10 -3.68 -11.17
N THR A 117 -1.28 -3.09 -9.99
CA THR A 117 -0.17 -2.87 -9.07
C THR A 117 0.25 -4.19 -8.45
N ILE A 118 1.51 -4.58 -8.64
CA ILE A 118 2.09 -5.75 -8.00
C ILE A 118 2.67 -5.33 -6.65
N LEU A 119 2.38 -6.13 -5.61
CA LEU A 119 3.01 -5.94 -4.31
C LEU A 119 4.34 -6.68 -4.30
N SER A 120 5.36 -6.06 -3.72
CA SER A 120 6.68 -6.66 -3.55
C SER A 120 6.83 -7.15 -2.11
N GLU A 121 7.54 -8.26 -1.94
CA GLU A 121 7.88 -8.79 -0.63
C GLU A 121 8.58 -7.73 0.22
N CYS A 122 8.25 -7.67 1.50
CA CYS A 122 8.84 -6.73 2.44
C CYS A 122 8.94 -7.33 3.84
N SER A 123 9.78 -6.74 4.69
CA SER A 123 9.83 -7.13 6.09
C SER A 123 8.47 -6.89 6.78
N PRO A 124 8.03 -7.77 7.69
CA PRO A 124 6.85 -7.55 8.51
C PRO A 124 7.06 -6.32 9.38
N TRP A 125 5.98 -5.61 9.66
CA TRP A 125 6.03 -4.40 10.47
C TRP A 125 5.25 -4.61 11.78
N PRO A 126 5.81 -4.23 12.94
CA PRO A 126 7.08 -3.55 13.15
C PRO A 126 8.31 -4.48 13.16
N VAL A 127 9.46 -3.93 12.79
CA VAL A 127 10.77 -4.59 12.95
C VAL A 127 11.18 -4.58 14.43
N THR A 128 11.03 -5.73 15.08
CA THR A 128 11.54 -6.17 16.40
C THR A 128 10.92 -5.66 17.72
N SER A 129 10.61 -6.65 18.58
CA SER A 129 10.42 -6.69 20.04
C SER A 129 9.36 -5.77 20.69
N ALA A 130 8.10 -6.17 20.63
CA ALA A 130 7.17 -6.29 21.77
C ALA A 130 5.77 -6.66 21.25
N LEU A 131 5.25 -7.77 21.78
CA LEU A 131 3.84 -8.19 21.85
C LEU A 131 2.83 -7.37 21.05
N HIS A 132 2.33 -7.94 19.94
CA HIS A 132 0.91 -8.23 19.70
C HIS A 132 0.78 -8.92 18.33
N GLN A 133 -0.22 -9.78 18.26
CA GLN A 133 -0.27 -11.03 17.54
C GLN A 133 -1.60 -11.08 16.81
N PHE A 134 -1.68 -10.98 15.47
CA PHE A 134 -2.92 -11.19 14.69
C PHE A 134 -2.66 -11.40 13.19
N LEU A 135 -3.60 -12.09 12.50
CA LEU A 135 -3.74 -12.12 11.02
C LEU A 135 -4.11 -10.73 10.51
N MET A 136 -3.12 -9.90 10.24
CA MET A 136 -3.33 -8.49 9.93
C MET A 136 -3.06 -8.17 8.46
N CYS A 137 -4.09 -7.83 7.68
CA CYS A 137 -3.84 -7.01 6.49
C CYS A 137 -3.57 -5.56 6.95
N ARG A 138 -2.36 -5.33 7.46
CA ARG A 138 -1.97 -4.07 8.10
C ARG A 138 -1.69 -3.01 7.05
N PHE A 139 -2.63 -2.10 6.83
CA PHE A 139 -2.41 -0.89 6.04
C PHE A 139 -1.51 0.11 6.81
N ILE A 140 -0.22 -0.20 6.97
CA ILE A 140 0.69 0.72 7.65
C ILE A 140 0.96 1.91 6.75
N LYS A 141 0.35 3.02 7.13
CA LYS A 141 0.57 4.32 6.55
C LYS A 141 1.62 5.08 7.37
N ILE A 142 2.47 5.79 6.62
CA ILE A 142 3.48 6.79 7.01
C ILE A 142 4.86 6.24 7.41
N ASP A 143 5.78 6.25 6.45
CA ASP A 143 7.20 6.54 6.73
C ASP A 143 7.44 8.00 6.32
N LYS A 144 7.57 8.89 7.31
CA LYS A 144 8.12 10.24 7.11
C LYS A 144 9.63 10.08 6.93
N ARG A 145 10.09 9.73 5.74
CA ARG A 145 11.49 9.98 5.40
C ARG A 145 11.66 11.49 5.20
N GLY A 146 12.26 12.11 6.21
CA GLY A 146 12.70 13.50 6.24
C GLY A 146 13.74 13.82 5.15
N PRO A 147 14.16 15.09 5.09
CA PRO A 147 14.61 15.73 3.87
C PRO A 147 16.04 15.34 3.55
N HIS A 148 16.23 14.61 2.45
CA HIS A 148 17.40 14.62 1.56
C HIS A 148 17.41 13.30 0.78
N THR A 149 16.50 13.15 -0.17
CA THR A 149 16.75 12.38 -1.40
C THR A 149 15.82 12.91 -2.50
N ASN A 150 16.36 13.85 -3.26
CA ASN A 150 16.10 13.84 -4.69
C ASN A 150 16.54 12.48 -5.23
N LEU A 151 15.97 12.08 -6.37
CA LEU A 151 16.19 10.82 -7.07
C LEU A 151 15.22 9.71 -6.61
N TRP A 152 14.46 9.17 -7.57
CA TRP A 152 14.09 7.76 -7.54
C TRP A 152 14.99 7.06 -8.57
N PRO A 153 16.03 6.36 -8.10
CA PRO A 153 16.58 5.15 -8.67
C PRO A 153 16.55 4.05 -7.60
N SER A 154 16.14 2.84 -7.99
CA SER A 154 16.09 1.60 -7.18
C SER A 154 15.50 1.73 -5.76
#